data_AF-A0A7U9RB69-F1
#
_entry.id   AF-A0A7U9RB69-F1
#
_cell.length_a   1.000
_cell.length_b   1.000
_cell.length_c   1.000
_cell.angle_alpha   90.00
_cell.angle_beta   90.00
_cell.angle_gamma   90.00
#
_symmetry.space_group_name_H-M   'P 1'
#
loop_
_entity.id
_entity.type
_entity.pdbx_description
1 polymer ?
#
loop_
_entity_poly.entity_id
_entity_poly.type
_entity_poly.pdbx_seq_one_letter_code
_entity_poly.pdbx_strand_id
1 'polypeptide(L)' 'MMRKDIDLFCISAEIIGVSMIIAGLGNQLDNNETDTLTPSAMRSALHGVQVHLERIADDLDHIESKGEKKGAGK' A
#
# COMPACT_ATOMS: atom_id res chain seq x y z
N MET A 1 3.36 -19.41 -3.28
CA MET A 1 4.44 -18.41 -3.25
C MET A 1 4.83 -18.21 -1.79
N MET A 2 6.08 -18.49 -1.42
CA MET A 2 6.56 -18.36 -0.04
C MET A 2 6.63 -16.85 0.29
N ARG A 3 5.85 -16.38 1.27
CA ARG A 3 5.96 -14.98 1.72
C ARG A 3 7.36 -14.79 2.31
N LYS A 4 8.12 -13.83 1.80
CA LYS A 4 9.36 -13.37 2.45
C LYS A 4 9.03 -12.95 3.88
N ASP A 5 10.01 -12.98 4.78
CA ASP A 5 9.85 -12.40 6.11
C ASP A 5 9.64 -10.89 5.97
N ILE A 6 8.36 -10.49 5.89
CA ILE A 6 7.92 -9.11 5.88
C ILE A 6 7.89 -8.65 7.33
N ASP A 7 8.62 -7.58 7.61
CA ASP A 7 8.64 -6.91 8.91
C ASP A 7 8.01 -5.51 8.84
N LEU A 8 7.87 -4.86 9.99
CA LEU A 8 7.29 -3.52 10.07
C LEU A 8 8.08 -2.47 9.29
N PHE A 9 9.39 -2.65 9.13
CA PHE A 9 10.21 -1.76 8.34
C PHE A 9 9.84 -1.86 6.85
N CYS A 10 9.72 -3.08 6.31
CA CYS A 10 9.23 -3.30 4.95
C CYS A 10 7.84 -2.69 4.75
N ILE A 11 6.91 -2.91 5.67
CA ILE A 11 5.56 -2.33 5.58
C ILE A 11 5.59 -0.80 5.58
N SER A 12 6.41 -0.17 6.43
CA SER A 12 6.54 1.29 6.45
C SER A 12 7.04 1.85 5.11
N ALA A 13 8.00 1.17 4.47
CA ALA A 13 8.51 1.57 3.16
C ALA A 13 7.42 1.47 2.08
N GLU A 14 6.59 0.43 2.14
CA GLU A 14 5.46 0.27 1.21
C GLU A 14 4.37 1.33 1.42
N ILE A 15 4.02 1.67 2.65
CA ILE A 15 3.08 2.75 2.97
C ILE A 15 3.59 4.10 2.43
N ILE A 16 4.88 4.38 2.56
CA ILE A 16 5.51 5.57 1.97
C ILE A 16 5.38 5.52 0.44
N GLY A 17 5.64 4.38 -0.18
CA GLY A 17 5.43 4.15 -1.62
C GLY A 17 4.02 4.48 -2.07
N VAL A 18 3.01 3.94 -1.38
CA VAL A 18 1.59 4.24 -1.65
C VAL A 18 1.28 5.73 -1.50
N SER A 19 1.82 6.36 -0.45
CA SER A 19 1.63 7.80 -0.21
C SER A 19 2.16 8.65 -1.38
N MET A 20 3.32 8.29 -1.93
CA MET A 20 3.87 8.96 -3.12
C MET A 20 3.00 8.75 -4.36
N ILE A 21 2.45 7.55 -4.56
CA ILE A 21 1.52 7.26 -5.67
C ILE A 21 0.27 8.14 -5.56
N ILE A 22 -0.33 8.22 -4.36
CA ILE A 22 -1.51 9.06 -4.11
C ILE A 22 -1.19 10.52 -4.40
N ALA A 23 -0.04 11.03 -3.94
CA ALA A 23 0.40 12.39 -4.24
C ALA A 23 0.55 12.63 -5.75
N GLY A 24 1.17 11.71 -6.47
CA GLY A 24 1.31 11.77 -7.93
C GLY A 24 -0.04 11.76 -8.66
N LEU A 25 -1.00 10.94 -8.21
CA LEU A 25 -2.37 10.96 -8.72
C LEU A 25 -3.11 12.26 -8.38
N GLY A 26 -2.83 12.84 -7.21
CA GLY A 26 -3.36 14.15 -6.80
C GLY A 26 -2.88 15.28 -7.71
N ASN A 27 -1.61 15.25 -8.14
CA ASN A 27 -1.05 16.25 -9.06
C ASN A 27 -1.76 16.26 -10.43
N GLN A 28 -2.44 15.17 -10.81
CA GLN A 28 -3.24 15.11 -12.03
C GLN A 28 -4.52 15.96 -11.93
N LEU A 29 -4.89 16.42 -10.74
CA LEU A 29 -6.02 17.31 -10.51
C LEU A 29 -5.63 18.80 -10.59
N ASP A 30 -4.32 19.11 -10.65
CA ASP A 30 -3.86 20.48 -10.82
C ASP A 30 -3.96 20.93 -12.29
N ASN A 31 -4.60 22.08 -12.48
CA ASN A 31 -5.11 22.58 -13.76
C ASN A 31 -4.01 23.00 -14.74
N ASN A 32 -3.50 22.04 -15.52
CA ASN A 32 -2.71 22.18 -16.76
C ASN A 32 -1.18 22.24 -16.63
N GLU A 33 -0.59 21.87 -15.49
CA GLU A 33 0.87 21.73 -15.38
C GLU A 33 1.37 20.38 -15.91
N THR A 34 0.47 19.39 -16.09
CA THR A 34 0.82 18.04 -16.55
C THR A 34 -0.28 17.43 -17.43
N ASP A 35 0.09 16.49 -18.32
CA ASP A 35 -0.87 15.65 -19.01
C ASP A 35 -1.69 14.84 -17.98
N THR A 36 -3.00 14.79 -18.17
CA THR A 36 -3.93 14.14 -17.24
C THR A 36 -4.35 12.77 -17.72
N LEU A 37 -4.46 11.83 -16.77
CA LEU A 37 -5.06 10.52 -17.02
C LEU A 37 -6.51 10.67 -17.50
N THR A 38 -6.90 9.81 -18.45
CA THR A 38 -8.31 9.63 -18.77
C THR A 38 -9.08 9.15 -17.52
N PRO A 39 -10.38 9.44 -17.40
CA PRO A 39 -11.17 8.99 -16.25
C PRO A 39 -11.11 7.46 -16.01
N SER A 40 -11.01 6.65 -17.07
CA SER A 40 -10.84 5.19 -16.96
C SER A 40 -9.47 4.79 -16.41
N ALA A 41 -8.41 5.48 -16.84
CA ALA A 41 -7.06 5.22 -16.34
C ALA A 41 -6.94 5.67 -14.87
N MET A 42 -7.52 6.81 -14.50
CA MET A 42 -7.59 7.27 -13.11
C MET A 42 -8.32 6.27 -12.21
N ARG A 43 -9.49 5.77 -12.63
CA ARG A 43 -10.22 4.72 -11.88
C ARG A 43 -9.38 3.45 -11.70
N SER A 44 -8.67 3.03 -12.75
CA SER A 44 -7.82 1.83 -12.70
C SER A 44 -6.64 2.02 -11.75
N ALA A 45 -6.01 3.20 -11.75
CA ALA A 45 -4.92 3.55 -10.84
C ALA A 45 -5.40 3.57 -9.38
N LEU A 46 -6.54 4.20 -9.10
CA LEU A 46 -7.14 4.23 -7.76
C LEU A 46 -7.51 2.82 -7.26
N HIS A 47 -8.08 1.98 -8.12
CA HIS A 47 -8.36 0.58 -7.79
C HIS A 47 -7.06 -0.19 -7.48
N GLY A 48 -5.99 0.05 -8.23
CA GLY A 48 -4.67 -0.54 -7.95
C GLY A 48 -4.12 -0.13 -6.57
N VAL A 49 -4.24 1.17 -6.22
CA VAL A 49 -3.87 1.68 -4.89
C VAL A 49 -4.70 1.01 -3.79
N GLN A 50 -6.01 0.88 -3.97
CA GLN A 50 -6.90 0.21 -3.03
C GLN A 50 -6.47 -1.24 -2.77
N VAL A 51 -6.31 -2.04 -3.83
CA VAL A 51 -5.87 -3.45 -3.72
C VAL A 51 -4.52 -3.56 -3.02
N HIS A 52 -3.62 -2.60 -3.24
CA HIS A 52 -2.31 -2.61 -2.58
C HIS A 52 -2.41 -2.28 -1.08
N LEU A 53 -3.30 -1.37 -0.69
CA LEU A 53 -3.59 -1.08 0.71
C LEU A 53 -4.24 -2.26 1.44
N GLU A 54 -5.18 -2.95 0.79
CA GLU A 54 -5.78 -4.20 1.33
C GLU A 54 -4.70 -5.25 1.60
N ARG A 55 -3.77 -5.44 0.67
CA ARG A 55 -2.63 -6.34 0.83
C ARG A 55 -1.71 -5.94 1.99
N ILE A 56 -1.47 -4.64 2.20
CA ILE A 56 -0.67 -4.14 3.33
C ILE A 56 -1.38 -4.44 4.66
N ALA A 57 -2.70 -4.26 4.71
CA ALA A 57 -3.50 -4.60 5.89
C ALA A 57 -3.40 -6.09 6.23
N ASP A 58 -3.56 -6.97 5.23
CA ASP A 58 -3.40 -8.42 5.41
C ASP A 58 -2.00 -8.81 5.94
N ASP A 59 -0.95 -8.12 5.50
CA ASP A 59 0.41 -8.36 5.98
C ASP A 59 0.62 -7.86 7.42
N LEU A 60 -0.01 -6.74 7.80
CA LEU A 60 0.00 -6.24 9.17
C LEU A 60 -0.67 -7.23 10.14
N ASP A 61 -1.86 -7.73 9.79
CA ASP A 61 -2.59 -8.74 10.57
C ASP A 61 -1.74 -10.02 10.73
N HIS A 62 -1.03 -10.41 9.67
CA HIS A 62 -0.12 -11.55 9.71
C HIS A 62 1.07 -11.33 10.65
N ILE A 63 1.65 -10.13 10.67
CA ILE A 63 2.74 -9.76 11.59
C ILE A 63 2.24 -9.79 13.04
N GLU A 64 1.07 -9.23 13.31
CA GLU A 64 0.45 -9.24 14.64
C GLU A 64 0.24 -10.69 15.14
N SER A 65 -0.38 -11.54 14.32
CA SER A 65 -0.63 -12.95 14.67
C SER A 65 0.64 -13.77 14.94
N LYS A 66 1.77 -13.40 14.31
CA LYS A 66 3.10 -14.00 14.60
C LYS A 66 3.67 -13.52 15.94
N GLY A 67 3.37 -12.29 16.34
CA GLY A 67 3.77 -11.72 17.63
C GLY A 67 3.11 -12.42 18.81
N GLU A 68 1.80 -12.70 18.71
CA GLU A 68 1.02 -13.37 19.77
C GLU A 68 1.52 -14.80 20.06
N LYS A 69 1.90 -15.56 19.02
CA LYS A 69 2.39 -16.94 19.16
C LYS A 69 3.73 -17.05 19.91
N LYS A 70 4.50 -15.96 20.03
CA LYS A 70 5.75 -15.94 20.80
C LYS A 70 5.55 -15.60 22.29
N GLY A 71 4.37 -15.10 22.67
CA GLY A 71 4.05 -14.70 24.06
C GLY A 71 3.46 -15.81 24.93
N ALA A 72 2.81 -16.83 24.34
CA ALA A 72 2.08 -17.88 25.08
C ALA A 72 2.96 -19.02 25.65
N GLY A 73 4.30 -18.87 25.62
CA GLY A 73 5.26 -19.89 26.04
C GLY A 73 6.13 -19.53 27.24
N LYS A 74 5.74 -18.55 28.05
CA LYS A 74 6.44 -18.17 29.29
C LYS A 74 5.55 -18.32 30.51
#